data_AF-A0A4W3GAH7-F1
#
_entry.id   AF-A0A4W3GAH7-F1
#
_cell.length_a   1.000
_cell.length_b   1.000
_cell.length_c   1.000
_cell.angle_alpha   90.00
_cell.angle_beta   90.00
_cell.angle_gamma   90.00
#
_symmetry.space_group_name_H-M   'P 1'
#
loop_
_entity.id
_entity.type
_entity.pdbx_description
1 polymer ?
#
loop_
_entity_poly.entity_id
_entity_poly.type
_entity_poly.pdbx_seq_one_letter_code
_entity_poly.pdbx_strand_id
1 'polypeptide(L)'
;MQDYDEVTSFLGDASVILSGHMCLSMVFLADTPQHHCRLPDSLNRTTGEANLSSLLPVEEVDGEMIYSRCRRYKTPATDALNATTRETEPCVDGWEYSTERYISTIVSEVQKNSVTSQ
;
A
#
# COMPACT_ATOMS: atom_id res chain seq x y z
N MET A 1 -3.58 -52.66 12.53
CA MET A 1 -4.55 -51.60 12.83
C MET A 1 -3.89 -50.37 13.46
N GLN A 2 -2.82 -50.51 14.26
CA GLN A 2 -2.04 -49.37 14.81
C GLN A 2 -1.28 -48.55 13.76
N ASP A 3 -0.75 -49.18 12.71
CA ASP A 3 -0.02 -48.51 11.63
C ASP A 3 -0.84 -47.43 10.92
N TYR A 4 -2.13 -47.72 10.66
CA TYR A 4 -3.05 -46.78 10.02
C TYR A 4 -3.35 -45.53 10.86
N ASP A 5 -3.34 -45.65 12.18
CA ASP A 5 -3.63 -44.55 13.10
C ASP A 5 -2.49 -43.52 13.09
N GLU A 6 -1.25 -44.02 13.04
CA GLU A 6 -0.03 -43.21 12.96
C GLU A 6 0.07 -42.46 11.61
N VAL A 7 -0.18 -43.10 10.47
CA VAL A 7 -0.19 -42.37 9.18
C VAL A 7 -1.33 -41.35 9.11
N THR A 8 -2.50 -41.67 9.68
CA THR A 8 -3.65 -40.76 9.67
C THR A 8 -3.41 -39.53 10.55
N SER A 9 -2.75 -39.69 11.70
CA SER A 9 -2.38 -38.56 12.57
C SER A 9 -1.35 -37.64 11.89
N PHE A 10 -0.30 -38.19 11.28
CA PHE A 10 0.69 -37.41 10.53
C PHE A 10 0.06 -36.63 9.36
N LEU A 11 -0.84 -37.26 8.60
CA LEU A 11 -1.56 -36.60 7.50
C LEU A 11 -2.49 -35.49 8.03
N GLY A 12 -3.14 -35.72 9.17
CA GLY A 12 -3.94 -34.72 9.87
C GLY A 12 -3.12 -33.50 10.26
N ASP A 13 -2.01 -33.70 10.95
CA ASP A 13 -1.12 -32.62 11.40
C ASP A 13 -0.55 -31.81 10.23
N ALA A 14 -0.08 -32.49 9.19
CA ALA A 14 0.42 -31.84 7.97
C ALA A 14 -0.67 -30.99 7.29
N SER A 15 -1.92 -31.47 7.26
CA SER A 15 -3.04 -30.75 6.67
C SER A 15 -3.40 -29.49 7.48
N VAL A 16 -3.33 -29.56 8.82
CA VAL A 16 -3.60 -28.42 9.70
C VAL A 16 -2.52 -27.36 9.56
N ILE A 17 -1.24 -27.76 9.51
CA ILE A 17 -0.10 -26.85 9.32
C ILE A 17 -0.22 -26.14 7.97
N LEU A 18 -0.45 -26.89 6.88
CA LEU A 18 -0.56 -26.31 5.55
C LEU A 18 -1.76 -25.36 5.43
N SER A 19 -2.91 -25.75 5.99
CA SER A 19 -4.11 -24.92 6.00
C SER A 19 -3.91 -23.64 6.81
N GLY A 20 -3.29 -23.75 7.99
CA GLY A 20 -2.93 -22.60 8.82
C GLY A 20 -2.00 -21.63 8.10
N HIS A 21 -0.98 -22.14 7.41
CA HIS A 21 -0.06 -21.31 6.63
C HIS A 21 -0.79 -20.58 5.48
N MET A 22 -1.69 -21.28 4.78
CA MET A 22 -2.50 -20.65 3.73
C MET A 22 -3.38 -19.53 4.28
N CYS A 23 -4.04 -19.75 5.42
CA CYS A 23 -4.84 -18.71 6.08
C CYS A 23 -4.00 -17.50 6.49
N LEU A 24 -2.83 -17.72 7.10
CA LEU A 24 -1.91 -16.64 7.48
C LEU A 24 -1.44 -15.85 6.26
N SER A 25 -1.12 -16.55 5.16
CA SER A 25 -0.71 -15.91 3.90
C SER A 25 -1.83 -15.04 3.30
N MET A 26 -3.08 -15.47 3.42
CA MET A 26 -4.24 -14.70 2.93
C MET A 26 -4.43 -13.37 3.66
N VAL A 27 -4.10 -13.28 4.96
CA VAL A 27 -4.20 -12.02 5.72
C VAL A 27 -3.33 -10.93 5.10
N PHE A 28 -2.10 -11.27 4.69
CA PHE A 28 -1.19 -10.33 4.04
C PHE A 28 -1.60 -9.97 2.62
N LEU A 29 -2.27 -10.88 1.90
CA LEU A 29 -2.79 -10.60 0.55
C LEU A 29 -4.09 -9.77 0.59
N ALA A 30 -4.90 -9.94 1.63
CA ALA A 30 -6.15 -9.22 1.81
C ALA A 30 -5.93 -7.80 2.38
N ASP A 31 -4.83 -7.57 3.10
CA ASP A 31 -4.46 -6.24 3.57
C ASP A 31 -3.96 -5.39 2.40
N THR A 32 -4.83 -4.51 1.89
CA THR A 32 -4.44 -3.51 0.90
C THR A 32 -4.21 -2.20 1.63
N PRO A 33 -2.95 -1.76 1.78
CA PRO A 33 -2.67 -0.52 2.48
C PRO A 33 -3.15 0.67 1.67
N GLN A 34 -3.25 1.82 2.35
CA GLN A 34 -3.59 3.08 1.70
C GLN A 34 -2.59 3.34 0.57
N HIS A 35 -3.07 3.60 -0.63
CA HIS A 35 -2.27 3.86 -1.81
C HIS A 35 -2.86 5.00 -2.59
N HIS A 36 -2.01 5.70 -3.32
CA HIS A 36 -2.39 6.84 -4.14
C HIS A 36 -1.74 6.74 -5.52
N CYS A 37 -2.21 7.52 -6.49
CA CYS A 37 -1.57 7.55 -7.82
C CYS A 37 -0.09 7.91 -7.67
N ARG A 38 0.79 7.17 -8.35
CA ARG A 38 2.19 7.56 -8.47
C ARG A 38 2.30 8.87 -9.24
N LEU A 39 3.03 9.83 -8.69
CA LEU A 39 3.33 11.10 -9.33
C LEU A 39 4.64 10.98 -10.14
N PRO A 40 4.77 11.63 -11.30
CA PRO A 40 6.03 11.65 -12.02
C PRO A 40 7.09 12.37 -11.20
N ASP A 41 8.35 11.91 -11.28
CA ASP A 41 9.46 12.40 -10.46
C ASP A 41 9.71 13.91 -10.56
N SER A 42 9.34 14.51 -11.69
CA SER A 42 9.40 15.95 -11.93
C SER A 42 8.46 16.75 -11.01
N LEU A 43 7.26 16.22 -10.74
CA LEU A 43 6.30 16.80 -9.82
C LEU A 43 6.65 16.43 -8.38
N ASN A 44 7.06 15.18 -8.13
CA ASN A 44 7.41 14.71 -6.79
C ASN A 44 8.49 15.60 -6.11
N ARG A 45 9.54 15.98 -6.85
CA ARG A 45 10.63 16.82 -6.32
C ARG A 45 10.23 18.27 -6.03
N THR A 46 9.26 18.82 -6.76
CA THR A 46 8.83 20.22 -6.63
C THR A 46 7.70 20.41 -5.63
N THR A 47 6.92 19.37 -5.41
CA THR A 47 5.58 19.45 -4.80
C THR A 47 5.67 19.31 -3.28
N GLY A 48 6.41 18.35 -2.73
CA GLY A 48 6.35 18.10 -1.29
C GLY A 48 4.92 17.84 -0.79
N GLU A 49 4.77 17.48 0.48
CA GLU A 49 3.48 17.07 1.05
C GLU A 49 2.37 18.14 0.90
N ALA A 50 2.75 19.42 0.87
CA ALA A 50 1.84 20.56 0.74
C ALA A 50 1.13 20.69 -0.63
N ASN A 51 1.69 20.12 -1.70
CA ASN A 51 1.09 20.20 -3.04
C ASN A 51 0.44 18.88 -3.48
N LEU A 52 0.41 17.84 -2.63
CA LEU A 52 -0.26 16.58 -2.93
C LEU A 52 -1.77 16.78 -3.13
N SER A 53 -2.40 17.59 -2.27
CA SER A 53 -3.82 18.00 -2.35
C SER A 53 -4.19 18.75 -3.64
N SER A 54 -3.19 19.27 -4.35
CA SER A 54 -3.37 19.95 -5.64
C SER A 54 -3.37 18.97 -6.82
N LEU A 55 -2.75 17.80 -6.66
CA LEU A 55 -2.54 16.78 -7.69
C LEU A 55 -3.50 15.59 -7.56
N LEU A 56 -3.92 15.27 -6.33
CA LEU A 56 -4.85 14.19 -6.07
C LEU A 56 -6.17 14.73 -5.51
N PRO A 57 -7.31 14.24 -6.03
CA PRO A 57 -8.59 14.50 -5.42
C PRO A 57 -8.67 13.80 -4.06
N VAL A 58 -9.28 14.48 -3.08
CA VAL A 58 -9.55 13.90 -1.76
C VAL A 58 -11.00 13.42 -1.77
N GLU A 59 -11.21 12.19 -1.33
CA GLU A 59 -12.50 11.53 -1.25
C GLU A 59 -12.75 11.12 0.20
N GLU A 60 -13.99 11.29 0.66
CA GLU A 60 -14.41 10.79 1.97
C GLU A 60 -14.74 9.30 1.84
N VAL A 61 -13.98 8.45 2.50
CA VAL A 61 -14.22 7.00 2.55
C VAL A 61 -14.30 6.61 4.01
N ASP A 62 -15.45 6.07 4.41
CA ASP A 62 -15.71 5.62 5.79
C ASP A 62 -15.53 6.71 6.86
N GLY A 63 -15.83 7.98 6.51
CA GLY A 63 -15.69 9.14 7.39
C GLY A 63 -14.27 9.70 7.52
N GLU A 64 -13.30 9.11 6.80
CA GLU A 64 -11.93 9.60 6.71
C GLU A 64 -11.69 10.29 5.35
N MET A 65 -11.03 11.45 5.39
CA MET A 65 -10.65 12.19 4.19
C MET A 65 -9.34 11.60 3.63
N ILE A 66 -9.44 10.75 2.61
CA ILE A 66 -8.29 10.07 2.01
C ILE A 66 -8.06 10.54 0.57
N TYR A 67 -6.81 10.48 0.09
CA TYR A 67 -6.54 10.72 -1.33
C TYR A 67 -7.16 9.62 -2.19
N SER A 68 -7.67 10.00 -3.37
CA SER A 68 -8.28 9.06 -4.28
C SER A 68 -7.27 7.99 -4.72
N ARG A 69 -7.73 6.74 -4.64
CA ARG A 69 -6.98 5.53 -5.00
C ARG A 69 -7.18 5.11 -6.43
N CYS A 70 -7.82 5.93 -7.26
CA CYS A 70 -8.20 5.56 -8.63
C CYS A 70 -7.88 6.66 -9.65
N ARG A 71 -7.81 7.92 -9.18
CA ARG A 71 -7.87 9.10 -10.05
C ARG A 71 -6.85 10.15 -9.63
N ARG A 72 -6.31 10.85 -10.62
CA ARG A 72 -5.42 12.00 -10.47
C ARG A 72 -5.98 13.18 -11.25
N TYR A 73 -5.68 14.41 -10.83
CA TYR A 73 -5.95 15.58 -11.66
C TYR A 73 -5.02 15.63 -12.87
N LYS A 74 -5.59 15.84 -14.06
CA LYS A 74 -4.84 15.94 -15.32
C LYS A 74 -3.85 17.11 -15.34
N THR A 75 -4.15 18.16 -14.57
CA THR A 75 -3.28 19.33 -14.40
C THR A 75 -3.14 19.70 -12.92
N PRO A 76 -1.93 20.09 -12.47
CA PRO A 76 -1.73 20.61 -11.12
C PRO A 76 -2.57 21.87 -10.88
N ALA A 77 -3.07 22.06 -9.65
CA ALA A 77 -3.69 23.32 -9.27
C ALA A 77 -2.66 24.44 -9.35
N THR A 78 -2.94 25.45 -10.18
CA THR A 78 -2.34 26.78 -9.99
C THR A 78 -3.10 27.58 -8.93
N ASP A 79 -4.39 27.26 -8.68
CA ASP A 79 -5.24 27.86 -7.66
C ASP A 79 -6.21 26.84 -7.02
N ALA A 80 -6.38 26.91 -5.70
CA ALA A 80 -7.20 25.99 -4.90
C ALA A 80 -8.72 26.04 -5.23
N LEU A 81 -9.19 27.15 -5.80
CA LEU A 81 -10.61 27.40 -6.09
C LEU A 81 -11.16 26.58 -7.27
N ASN A 82 -10.29 26.01 -8.12
CA ASN A 82 -10.69 25.23 -9.29
C ASN A 82 -10.52 23.71 -9.10
N ALA A 83 -10.41 23.23 -7.86
CA ALA A 83 -10.22 21.80 -7.58
C ALA A 83 -11.44 20.96 -7.99
N THR A 84 -12.66 21.46 -7.75
CA THR A 84 -13.90 20.71 -7.95
C THR A 84 -14.31 20.53 -9.43
N THR A 85 -13.78 21.37 -10.33
CA THR A 85 -14.13 21.37 -11.77
C THR A 85 -13.01 20.80 -12.65
N ARG A 86 -11.93 20.29 -12.06
CA ARG A 86 -10.78 19.80 -12.82
C ARG A 86 -11.01 18.42 -13.41
N GLU A 87 -10.56 18.24 -14.65
CA GLU A 87 -10.56 16.94 -15.31
C GLU A 87 -9.69 15.96 -14.51
N THR A 88 -10.25 14.80 -14.21
CA THR A 88 -9.54 13.69 -13.57
C THR A 88 -9.28 12.59 -14.59
N GLU A 89 -8.08 12.01 -14.52
CA GLU A 89 -7.65 10.89 -15.34
C GLU A 89 -7.34 9.67 -14.45
N PRO A 90 -7.44 8.43 -14.99
CA PRO A 90 -6.94 7.26 -14.28
C PRO A 90 -5.42 7.37 -14.06
N CYS A 91 -4.89 6.75 -13.00
CA CYS A 91 -3.45 6.79 -12.76
C CYS A 91 -2.70 6.07 -13.89
N VAL A 92 -1.98 6.85 -14.71
CA VAL A 92 -1.21 6.33 -15.86
C VAL A 92 0.12 5.73 -15.41
N ASP A 93 0.73 6.30 -14.36
CA ASP A 93 2.08 5.97 -13.90
C ASP A 93 2.10 4.89 -12.80
N GLY A 94 0.94 4.25 -12.54
CA GLY A 94 0.78 3.22 -11.51
C GLY A 94 0.44 3.77 -10.12
N TRP A 95 0.74 2.98 -9.09
CA TRP A 95 0.36 3.20 -7.69
C TRP A 95 1.59 3.38 -6.80
N GLU A 96 1.46 4.22 -5.79
CA GLU A 96 2.40 4.34 -4.68
C GLU A 96 1.69 4.01 -3.37
N TYR A 97 2.19 3.00 -2.66
CA TYR A 97 1.63 2.54 -1.40
C TYR A 97 2.22 3.36 -0.24
N SER A 98 1.37 3.80 0.69
CA SER A 98 1.82 4.44 1.92
C SER A 98 2.60 3.45 2.77
N THR A 99 3.74 3.89 3.30
CA THR A 99 4.61 3.11 4.19
C THR A 99 4.23 3.24 5.65
N GLU A 100 3.26 4.10 5.99
CA GLU A 100 2.90 4.45 7.38
C GLU A 100 2.51 3.23 8.23
N ARG A 101 1.85 2.24 7.63
CA ARG A 101 1.36 1.04 8.34
C ARG A 101 2.39 -0.08 8.47
N TYR A 102 3.48 -0.07 7.68
CA TYR A 102 4.47 -1.17 7.65
C TYR A 102 5.83 -0.84 8.28
N ILE A 103 5.90 0.22 9.10
CA ILE A 103 7.13 0.56 9.86
C ILE A 103 7.60 -0.62 10.73
N SER A 104 6.70 -1.54 11.12
CA SER A 104 7.00 -2.65 12.03
C SER A 104 7.05 -4.05 11.41
N THR A 105 6.70 -4.24 10.13
CA THR A 105 6.63 -5.59 9.52
C THR A 105 7.55 -5.82 8.33
N ILE A 106 8.19 -4.77 7.79
CA ILE A 106 9.24 -4.94 6.78
C ILE A 106 10.60 -5.05 7.47
N VAL A 107 10.89 -6.24 8.01
CA VAL A 107 12.28 -6.64 8.30
C VAL A 107 12.94 -7.02 6.97
N SER A 108 13.14 -6.04 6.10
CA SER A 108 13.94 -6.17 4.88
C SER A 108 14.51 -4.84 4.38
N GLU A 109 14.22 -3.70 5.02
CA GLU A 109 15.10 -2.55 4.85
C GLU A 109 16.41 -2.89 5.59
N VAL A 110 17.40 -3.37 4.84
CA VAL A 110 18.79 -3.30 5.27
C VAL A 110 19.04 -1.83 5.51
N GLN A 111 18.95 -1.43 6.78
CA GLN A 111 19.36 -0.12 7.26
C GLN A 111 20.78 0.05 6.71
N LYS A 112 20.92 0.80 5.62
CA LYS A 112 22.20 1.27 5.16
C LYS A 112 22.59 2.28 6.20
N ASN A 113 23.15 1.78 7.30
CA ASN A 113 23.84 2.58 8.27
C ASN A 113 24.93 3.27 7.49
N SER A 114 24.68 4.54 7.17
CA SER A 114 25.71 5.51 6.89
C SER A 114 26.61 5.50 8.12
N VAL A 115 27.67 4.68 8.07
CA VAL A 115 28.78 4.78 9.01
C VAL A 115 29.44 6.11 8.71
N THR A 116 28.94 7.17 9.35
CA THR A 116 29.74 8.35 9.62
C THR A 116 30.67 7.95 10.76
N SER A 117 31.91 7.60 10.44
CA SER A 117 33.00 7.57 11.42
C SER A 117 34.27 8.05 10.73
N GLN A 118 34.64 9.28 11.09
CA GLN A 118 35.94 9.95 11.04
C GLN A 118 36.89 9.68 9.86
#